data_AF-A0AB38MVA0-F1
#
_entry.id   AF-A0AB38MVA0-F1
#
_cell.length_a   1.000
_cell.length_b   1.000
_cell.length_c   1.000
_cell.angle_alpha   90.00
_cell.angle_beta   90.00
_cell.angle_gamma   90.00
#
_symmetry.space_group_name_H-M   'P 1'
#
loop_
_entity.id
_entity.type
_entity.pdbx_description
1 polymer ?
#
loop_
_entity_poly.entity_id
_entity_poly.type
_entity_poly.pdbx_seq_one_letter_code
_entity_poly.pdbx_strand_id
1 'polypeptide(L)'
;MDLGVGSFTFALGVVDAKYHILKSYNMRKVLPLIALAIIRLIAVSLSDYPQHSSEYGTHWNFFCTLAMLPLLTKPLTIINQHTDIQFSWMAVLIGVSFQVLLSCTSLQEWTLHAPRDDVLSHNKEGIVSMVGYLCIYLFGLDIGLYSLPQDPYAYFRKRLTKKVAKDKRDKLLIILASFSILYWSLYGGARFFNMEVSRRMANLPYILWTVAFNTSFLTLFLLIDLVNFKTPSRQAVAVPGILQAINNNGLALFLISTCQHCSTWLGYFLSNNNNTKQEEEKPLKTLLDNPPAAAKKQILPFRLPSLDKLKDKHVILASASPRRLDILAQVGIHPRVIPSTFEETLSKDDYLHNPHAYPINTATEKGKEVYERLVLEDDKNSPDLVISADTVVLVPDDAPSLSKGQSYDEVINQPLTYSICEKPKDADDQYRMLADASGRELQVVTGVCITYPILQSPGYAQKTFANMTKVHFFDNDHDVIEKYIETGEGIDRAGGFALQGLGSLLIQGIEGDYNNVVGFPLSEFIRFLDTLIENDDGVLDL
;
A
#
# COMPACT_ATOMS: atom_id res chain seq x y z
N MET A 1 -1.18 -7.81 11.65
CA MET A 1 -2.08 -8.95 11.34
C MET A 1 -3.51 -8.46 11.36
N ASP A 2 -4.30 -8.83 10.35
CA ASP A 2 -5.68 -8.39 10.22
C ASP A 2 -6.59 -9.04 11.28
N LEU A 3 -7.20 -8.21 12.13
CA LEU A 3 -8.10 -8.60 13.22
C LEU A 3 -9.58 -8.47 12.80
N GLY A 4 -9.87 -7.92 11.61
CA GLY A 4 -11.22 -7.63 11.14
C GLY A 4 -12.08 -8.89 10.97
N VAL A 5 -11.50 -9.91 10.34
CA VAL A 5 -12.16 -11.21 10.07
C VAL A 5 -12.53 -11.94 11.38
N GLY A 6 -11.60 -11.94 12.34
CA GLY A 6 -11.83 -12.50 13.68
C GLY A 6 -12.94 -11.76 14.42
N SER A 7 -12.91 -10.42 14.39
CA SER A 7 -13.92 -9.59 15.07
C SER A 7 -15.31 -9.73 14.44
N PHE A 8 -15.38 -9.88 13.12
CA PHE A 8 -16.63 -10.18 12.43
C PHE A 8 -17.20 -11.53 12.87
N THR A 9 -16.34 -12.55 12.98
CA THR A 9 -16.72 -13.88 13.48
C THR A 9 -17.27 -13.82 14.91
N PHE A 10 -16.59 -13.07 15.77
CA PHE A 10 -17.02 -12.84 17.15
C PHE A 10 -18.38 -12.15 17.22
N ALA A 11 -18.56 -11.06 16.46
CA ALA A 11 -19.81 -10.32 16.39
C ALA A 11 -20.98 -11.17 15.86
N LEU A 12 -20.72 -12.04 14.87
CA LEU A 12 -21.72 -12.99 14.38
C LEU A 12 -22.20 -13.93 15.49
N GLY A 13 -21.27 -14.46 16.30
CA GLY A 13 -21.60 -15.27 17.48
C GLY A 13 -22.48 -14.53 18.49
N VAL A 14 -22.13 -13.28 18.81
CA VAL A 14 -22.92 -12.42 19.72
C VAL A 14 -24.35 -12.25 19.22
N VAL A 15 -24.54 -12.01 17.92
CA VAL A 15 -25.88 -11.83 17.32
C VAL A 15 -26.67 -13.14 17.32
N ASP A 16 -26.01 -14.27 17.04
CA ASP A 16 -26.65 -15.58 16.95
C ASP A 16 -27.11 -16.13 18.31
N ALA A 17 -26.55 -15.62 19.42
CA ALA A 17 -27.01 -15.94 20.77
C ALA A 17 -28.52 -15.71 20.96
N LYS A 18 -29.12 -14.72 20.26
CA LYS A 18 -30.57 -14.48 20.27
C LYS A 18 -31.37 -15.70 19.79
N TYR A 19 -30.90 -16.40 18.77
CA TYR A 19 -31.60 -17.56 18.21
C TYR A 19 -31.48 -18.79 19.11
N HIS A 20 -30.37 -18.89 19.86
CA HIS A 20 -30.24 -19.87 20.94
C HIS A 20 -31.26 -19.63 22.04
N ILE A 21 -31.42 -18.38 22.49
CA ILE A 21 -32.43 -18.01 23.49
C ILE A 21 -33.85 -18.36 22.98
N LEU A 22 -34.13 -18.10 21.70
CA LEU A 22 -35.44 -18.36 21.09
C LEU A 22 -35.67 -19.82 20.65
N LYS A 23 -34.67 -20.71 20.79
CA LYS A 23 -34.69 -22.09 20.27
C LYS A 23 -35.14 -22.20 18.80
N SER A 24 -34.93 -21.15 18.01
CA SER A 24 -35.43 -21.04 16.62
C SER A 24 -34.25 -21.02 15.66
N TYR A 25 -33.69 -22.20 15.43
CA TYR A 25 -32.57 -22.37 14.51
C TYR A 25 -33.10 -22.57 13.09
N ASN A 26 -32.94 -21.56 12.24
CA ASN A 26 -33.35 -21.65 10.84
C ASN A 26 -32.12 -21.76 9.94
N MET A 27 -31.89 -22.97 9.44
CA MET A 27 -30.81 -23.31 8.52
C MET A 27 -30.89 -22.53 7.20
N ARG A 28 -32.06 -21.98 6.87
CA ARG A 28 -32.24 -21.13 5.68
C ARG A 28 -31.38 -19.86 5.72
N LYS A 29 -30.86 -19.46 6.89
CA LYS A 29 -29.95 -18.32 7.05
C LYS A 29 -28.53 -18.59 6.58
N VAL A 30 -28.16 -19.87 6.44
CA VAL A 30 -26.85 -20.27 5.92
C VAL A 30 -26.82 -20.18 4.39
N LEU A 31 -27.96 -20.33 3.71
CA LEU A 31 -28.04 -20.30 2.24
C LEU A 31 -27.48 -19.02 1.61
N PRO A 32 -27.80 -17.80 2.09
CA PRO A 32 -27.20 -16.58 1.56
C PRO A 32 -25.67 -16.54 1.66
N LEU A 33 -25.10 -17.07 2.74
CA LEU A 33 -23.64 -17.14 2.92
C LEU A 33 -23.01 -18.15 1.97
N ILE A 34 -23.65 -19.31 1.77
CA ILE A 34 -23.20 -20.31 0.78
C ILE A 34 -23.28 -19.71 -0.64
N ALA A 35 -24.36 -19.02 -0.98
CA ALA A 35 -24.52 -18.37 -2.27
C ALA A 35 -23.43 -17.31 -2.49
N LEU A 36 -23.15 -16.46 -1.49
CA LEU A 36 -22.06 -15.48 -1.55
C LEU A 36 -20.69 -16.15 -1.68
N ALA A 37 -20.46 -17.28 -1.02
CA ALA A 37 -19.23 -18.05 -1.14
C ALA A 37 -19.02 -18.56 -2.56
N ILE A 38 -20.06 -19.11 -3.20
CA ILE A 38 -20.03 -19.60 -4.58
C ILE A 38 -19.86 -18.43 -5.57
N ILE A 39 -20.63 -17.36 -5.42
CA ILE A 39 -20.53 -16.16 -6.27
C ILE A 39 -19.11 -15.59 -6.21
N ARG A 40 -18.52 -15.47 -5.02
CA ARG A 40 -17.15 -14.98 -4.87
C ARG A 40 -16.14 -15.91 -5.55
N LEU A 41 -16.29 -17.23 -5.40
CA LEU A 41 -15.40 -18.19 -6.03
C LEU A 41 -15.44 -18.05 -7.55
N ILE A 42 -16.64 -18.04 -8.14
CA ILE A 42 -16.85 -17.87 -9.58
C ILE A 42 -16.31 -16.51 -10.04
N ALA A 43 -16.63 -15.43 -9.35
CA ALA A 43 -16.18 -14.08 -9.70
C ALA A 43 -14.65 -13.96 -9.72
N VAL A 44 -13.96 -14.54 -8.74
CA VAL A 44 -12.49 -14.54 -8.68
C VAL A 44 -11.92 -15.38 -9.82
N SER A 45 -12.43 -16.59 -10.03
CA SER A 45 -11.99 -17.49 -11.11
C SER A 45 -12.22 -16.91 -12.52
N LEU A 46 -13.20 -16.03 -12.70
CA LEU A 46 -13.47 -15.35 -13.98
C LEU A 46 -12.68 -14.05 -14.17
N SER A 47 -12.05 -13.52 -13.12
CA SER A 47 -11.47 -12.16 -13.13
C SER A 47 -9.94 -12.11 -13.28
N ASP A 48 -9.27 -13.27 -13.43
CA ASP A 48 -7.81 -13.42 -13.39
C ASP A 48 -7.14 -12.62 -12.24
N TYR A 49 -7.89 -12.39 -11.16
CA TYR A 49 -7.42 -11.61 -10.02
C TYR A 49 -6.38 -12.42 -9.25
N PRO A 50 -5.19 -11.86 -8.93
CA PRO A 50 -4.15 -12.59 -8.22
C PRO A 50 -4.65 -13.01 -6.84
N GLN A 51 -4.90 -14.31 -6.68
CA GLN A 51 -5.38 -14.87 -5.43
C GLN A 51 -4.19 -15.28 -4.56
N HIS A 52 -4.06 -14.64 -3.39
CA HIS A 52 -3.15 -15.12 -2.34
C HIS A 52 -3.67 -16.42 -1.75
N SER A 53 -3.30 -17.54 -2.39
CA SER A 53 -3.64 -18.91 -1.98
C SER A 53 -3.20 -19.24 -0.55
N SER A 54 -2.29 -18.44 0.01
CA SER A 54 -1.84 -18.52 1.40
C SER A 54 -2.90 -18.11 2.44
N GLU A 55 -3.94 -17.34 2.10
CA GLU A 55 -4.89 -16.87 3.12
C GLU A 55 -5.90 -17.93 3.55
N TYR A 56 -6.61 -18.52 2.58
CA TYR A 56 -7.67 -19.51 2.83
C TYR A 56 -7.50 -20.77 1.99
N GLY A 57 -6.64 -20.74 0.96
CA GLY A 57 -6.54 -21.78 -0.06
C GLY A 57 -6.94 -21.27 -1.45
N THR A 58 -7.08 -22.19 -2.40
CA THR A 58 -7.41 -21.89 -3.80
C THR A 58 -8.92 -21.81 -4.05
N HIS A 59 -9.72 -22.66 -3.41
CA HIS A 59 -11.17 -22.72 -3.62
C HIS A 59 -11.98 -22.29 -2.39
N TRP A 60 -11.31 -22.14 -1.24
CA TRP A 60 -11.93 -21.70 -0.01
C TRP A 60 -11.85 -20.19 0.14
N ASN A 61 -12.93 -19.59 0.61
CA ASN A 61 -12.96 -18.18 0.97
C ASN A 61 -13.63 -18.01 2.35
N PHE A 62 -13.52 -16.81 2.92
CA PHE A 62 -14.03 -16.55 4.26
C PHE A 62 -15.55 -16.79 4.41
N PHE A 63 -16.35 -16.63 3.35
CA PHE A 63 -17.78 -16.93 3.40
C PHE A 63 -18.05 -18.44 3.56
N CYS A 64 -17.19 -19.30 3.03
CA CYS A 64 -17.23 -20.75 3.31
C CYS A 64 -17.07 -21.00 4.81
N THR A 65 -16.08 -20.36 5.44
CA THR A 65 -15.86 -20.46 6.89
C THR A 65 -17.11 -20.01 7.64
N LEU A 66 -17.64 -18.82 7.35
CA LEU A 66 -18.84 -18.29 8.02
C LEU A 66 -20.07 -19.18 7.85
N ALA A 67 -20.27 -19.78 6.67
CA ALA A 67 -21.38 -20.69 6.44
C ALA A 67 -21.27 -21.98 7.29
N MET A 68 -20.05 -22.44 7.58
CA MET A 68 -19.81 -23.67 8.34
C MET A 68 -19.96 -23.47 9.85
N LEU A 69 -19.68 -22.27 10.40
CA LEU A 69 -19.69 -22.04 11.86
C LEU A 69 -21.05 -22.37 12.53
N PRO A 70 -22.22 -21.91 12.00
CA PRO A 70 -23.51 -22.27 12.58
C PRO A 70 -23.82 -23.77 12.49
N LEU A 71 -23.28 -24.47 11.48
CA LEU A 71 -23.46 -25.91 11.29
C LEU A 71 -22.68 -26.69 12.36
N LEU A 72 -21.42 -26.30 12.56
CA LEU A 72 -20.50 -26.93 13.52
C LEU A 72 -20.91 -26.65 14.97
N THR A 73 -21.59 -25.52 15.22
CA THR A 73 -22.05 -25.17 16.57
C THR A 73 -23.26 -25.99 17.00
N LYS A 74 -24.09 -26.49 16.07
CA LYS A 74 -25.29 -27.28 16.40
C LYS A 74 -25.03 -28.48 17.33
N PRO A 75 -24.09 -29.41 17.07
CA PRO A 75 -23.80 -30.50 18.01
C PRO A 75 -23.33 -29.98 19.37
N LEU A 76 -22.53 -28.92 19.42
CA LEU A 76 -22.08 -28.30 20.68
C LEU A 76 -23.24 -27.74 21.50
N THR A 77 -24.26 -27.23 20.83
CA THR A 77 -25.45 -26.69 21.51
C THR A 77 -26.34 -27.79 22.08
N ILE A 78 -26.37 -28.97 21.45
CA ILE A 78 -27.02 -30.17 22.00
C ILE A 78 -26.28 -30.60 23.27
N ILE A 79 -24.94 -30.62 23.23
CA ILE A 79 -24.12 -30.96 24.41
C ILE A 79 -24.35 -29.94 25.53
N ASN A 80 -24.33 -28.64 25.23
CA ASN A 80 -24.63 -27.57 26.20
C ASN A 80 -25.99 -27.79 26.87
N GLN A 81 -27.02 -28.16 26.11
CA GLN A 81 -28.36 -28.45 26.65
C GLN A 81 -28.44 -29.69 27.56
N HIS A 82 -27.52 -30.66 27.41
CA HIS A 82 -27.51 -31.89 28.20
C HIS A 82 -26.55 -31.85 29.39
N THR A 83 -25.53 -30.99 29.34
CA THR A 83 -24.41 -30.99 30.30
C THR A 83 -24.28 -29.67 31.08
N ASP A 84 -25.05 -28.64 30.73
CA ASP A 84 -24.98 -27.28 31.27
C ASP A 84 -23.58 -26.62 31.18
N ILE A 85 -22.69 -27.16 30.36
CA ILE A 85 -21.34 -26.61 30.14
C ILE A 85 -21.42 -25.35 29.29
N GLN A 86 -20.90 -24.23 29.78
CA GLN A 86 -20.89 -22.95 29.06
C GLN A 86 -20.07 -23.01 27.76
N PHE A 87 -20.46 -22.21 26.77
CA PHE A 87 -19.79 -22.20 25.47
C PHE A 87 -18.34 -21.71 25.55
N SER A 88 -18.03 -20.80 26.48
CA SER A 88 -16.64 -20.38 26.73
C SER A 88 -15.75 -21.55 27.17
N TRP A 89 -16.24 -22.45 28.02
CA TRP A 89 -15.48 -23.63 28.45
C TRP A 89 -15.27 -24.63 27.31
N MET A 90 -16.29 -24.83 26.47
CA MET A 90 -16.15 -25.62 25.24
C MET A 90 -15.11 -25.01 24.30
N ALA A 91 -15.13 -23.68 24.12
CA ALA A 91 -14.19 -22.95 23.27
C ALA A 91 -12.75 -23.06 23.78
N VAL A 92 -12.54 -22.96 25.11
CA VAL A 92 -11.23 -23.17 25.73
C VAL A 92 -10.76 -24.61 25.48
N LEU A 93 -11.61 -25.61 25.73
CA LEU A 93 -11.25 -27.00 25.52
C LEU A 93 -10.85 -27.28 24.06
N ILE A 94 -11.66 -26.82 23.11
CA ILE A 94 -11.39 -26.99 21.67
C ILE A 94 -10.13 -26.22 21.28
N GLY A 95 -9.98 -24.97 21.71
CA GLY A 95 -8.84 -24.11 21.35
C GLY A 95 -7.51 -24.61 21.91
N VAL A 96 -7.49 -25.08 23.16
CA VAL A 96 -6.29 -25.68 23.76
C VAL A 96 -5.97 -27.02 23.09
N SER A 97 -6.97 -27.88 22.87
CA SER A 97 -6.77 -29.15 22.17
C SER A 97 -6.23 -28.93 20.76
N PHE A 98 -6.76 -27.93 20.05
CA PHE A 98 -6.31 -27.53 18.72
C PHE A 98 -4.87 -27.01 18.74
N GLN A 99 -4.50 -26.21 19.73
CA GLN A 99 -3.12 -25.74 19.87
C GLN A 99 -2.15 -26.88 20.19
N VAL A 100 -2.55 -27.83 21.04
CA VAL A 100 -1.77 -29.04 21.32
C VAL A 100 -1.60 -29.85 20.04
N LEU A 101 -2.65 -30.02 19.24
CA LEU A 101 -2.56 -30.68 17.94
C LEU A 101 -1.59 -29.94 17.00
N LEU A 102 -1.67 -28.61 16.89
CA LEU A 102 -0.74 -27.83 16.07
C LEU A 102 0.72 -27.95 16.52
N SER A 103 0.95 -28.08 17.82
CA SER A 103 2.31 -28.08 18.40
C SER A 103 2.93 -29.49 18.47
N CYS A 104 2.12 -30.51 18.72
CA CYS A 104 2.57 -31.89 18.91
C CYS A 104 2.52 -32.72 17.62
N THR A 105 1.87 -32.24 16.56
CA THR A 105 1.78 -32.95 15.27
C THR A 105 2.36 -32.11 14.14
N SER A 106 2.57 -32.72 12.97
CA SER A 106 3.03 -32.02 11.75
C SER A 106 1.96 -31.11 11.12
N LEU A 107 0.82 -30.87 11.79
CA LEU A 107 -0.29 -30.08 11.24
C LEU A 107 0.10 -28.63 10.96
N GLN A 108 0.89 -27.99 11.84
CA GLN A 108 1.36 -26.62 11.63
C GLN A 108 2.28 -26.54 10.39
N GLU A 109 3.24 -27.45 10.29
CA GLU A 109 4.17 -27.52 9.15
C GLU A 109 3.44 -27.83 7.85
N TRP A 110 2.48 -28.76 7.88
CA TRP A 110 1.65 -29.09 6.72
C TRP A 110 0.84 -27.89 6.24
N THR A 111 0.23 -27.14 7.17
CA THR A 111 -0.56 -25.95 6.84
C THR A 111 0.30 -24.86 6.20
N LEU A 112 1.53 -24.65 6.66
CA LEU A 112 2.41 -23.59 6.17
C LEU A 112 3.18 -23.97 4.90
N HIS A 113 3.67 -25.20 4.79
CA HIS A 113 4.69 -25.58 3.81
C HIS A 113 4.28 -26.71 2.84
N ALA A 114 3.26 -27.51 3.15
CA ALA A 114 2.92 -28.65 2.29
C ALA A 114 2.57 -28.23 0.84
N PRO A 115 3.00 -29.01 -0.17
CA PRO A 115 2.60 -28.80 -1.56
C PRO A 115 1.10 -28.99 -1.75
N ARG A 116 0.54 -28.37 -2.79
CA ARG A 116 -0.90 -28.39 -3.11
C ARG A 116 -1.20 -29.48 -4.12
N ASP A 117 -1.06 -30.73 -3.71
CA ASP A 117 -1.22 -31.88 -4.62
C ASP A 117 -2.68 -32.36 -4.69
N ASP A 118 -3.38 -32.32 -3.56
CA ASP A 118 -4.76 -32.81 -3.42
C ASP A 118 -5.75 -31.68 -3.11
N VAL A 119 -7.05 -31.93 -3.35
CA VAL A 119 -8.15 -30.96 -3.08
C VAL A 119 -8.16 -30.46 -1.63
N LEU A 120 -7.74 -31.30 -0.68
CA LEU A 120 -7.61 -30.93 0.73
C LEU A 120 -6.43 -29.96 0.93
N SER A 121 -5.27 -30.28 0.37
CA SER A 121 -4.05 -29.45 0.44
C SER A 121 -4.22 -28.11 -0.27
N HIS A 122 -5.08 -28.05 -1.29
CA HIS A 122 -5.48 -26.82 -1.96
C HIS A 122 -6.24 -25.84 -1.04
N ASN A 123 -6.91 -26.34 -0.01
CA ASN A 123 -7.75 -25.56 0.91
C ASN A 123 -7.32 -25.66 2.38
N LYS A 124 -6.09 -26.11 2.62
CA LYS A 124 -5.57 -26.46 3.95
C LYS A 124 -5.67 -25.32 4.95
N GLU A 125 -5.34 -24.09 4.54
CA GLU A 125 -5.37 -22.93 5.43
C GLU A 125 -6.80 -22.61 5.90
N GLY A 126 -7.78 -22.65 4.99
CA GLY A 126 -9.20 -22.44 5.30
C GLY A 126 -9.78 -23.52 6.21
N ILE A 127 -9.41 -24.78 5.98
CA ILE A 127 -9.88 -25.93 6.76
C ILE A 127 -9.32 -25.90 8.18
N VAL A 128 -8.01 -25.66 8.32
CA VAL A 128 -7.34 -25.65 9.63
C VAL A 128 -7.78 -24.44 10.45
N SER A 129 -7.84 -23.24 9.85
CA SER A 129 -8.28 -22.03 10.55
C SER A 129 -9.75 -22.08 10.98
N MET A 130 -10.59 -22.91 10.35
CA MET A 130 -12.00 -23.07 10.72
C MET A 130 -12.19 -23.46 12.19
N VAL A 131 -11.30 -24.27 12.75
CA VAL A 131 -11.35 -24.68 14.17
C VAL A 131 -11.13 -23.49 15.10
N GLY A 132 -10.17 -22.62 14.77
CA GLY A 132 -9.93 -21.39 15.52
C GLY A 132 -11.08 -20.39 15.42
N TYR A 133 -11.65 -20.22 14.22
CA TYR A 133 -12.84 -19.38 14.02
C TYR A 133 -14.08 -19.92 14.75
N LEU A 134 -14.23 -21.24 14.88
CA LEU A 134 -15.28 -21.85 15.72
C LEU A 134 -15.12 -21.45 17.19
N CYS A 135 -13.91 -21.44 17.73
CA CYS A 135 -13.67 -21.00 19.10
C CYS A 135 -14.04 -19.52 19.29
N ILE A 136 -13.63 -18.64 18.36
CA ILE A 136 -13.97 -17.21 18.38
C ILE A 136 -15.50 -17.02 18.34
N TYR A 137 -16.19 -17.78 17.49
CA TYR A 137 -17.65 -17.75 17.39
C TYR A 137 -18.33 -18.18 18.69
N LEU A 138 -17.85 -19.25 19.35
CA LEU A 138 -18.39 -19.73 20.62
C LEU A 138 -18.20 -18.74 21.77
N PHE A 139 -17.04 -18.07 21.86
CA PHE A 139 -16.83 -16.99 22.82
C PHE A 139 -17.79 -15.81 22.58
N GLY A 140 -17.99 -15.44 21.32
CA GLY A 140 -18.98 -14.43 20.93
C GLY A 140 -20.39 -14.82 21.34
N LEU A 141 -20.77 -16.08 21.11
CA LEU A 141 -22.08 -16.63 21.50
C LEU A 141 -22.30 -16.57 23.01
N ASP A 142 -21.30 -16.99 23.81
CA ASP A 142 -21.37 -16.94 25.27
C ASP A 142 -21.55 -15.50 25.78
N ILE A 143 -20.75 -14.55 25.26
CA ILE A 143 -20.86 -13.12 25.60
C ILE A 143 -22.22 -12.54 25.15
N GLY A 144 -22.75 -12.99 24.03
CA GLY A 144 -24.09 -12.66 23.56
C GLY A 144 -25.18 -13.12 24.53
N LEU A 145 -25.04 -14.28 25.17
CA LEU A 145 -25.98 -14.78 26.18
C LEU A 145 -25.98 -13.97 27.48
N TYR A 146 -24.86 -13.34 27.84
CA TYR A 146 -24.79 -12.39 28.95
C TYR A 146 -25.33 -11.00 28.58
N SER A 147 -25.06 -10.56 27.35
CA SER A 147 -25.36 -9.18 26.91
C SER A 147 -26.80 -8.98 26.43
N LEU A 148 -27.41 -10.01 25.82
CA LEU A 148 -28.76 -9.94 25.30
C LEU A 148 -29.80 -10.35 26.37
N PRO A 149 -30.97 -9.69 26.42
CA PRO A 149 -32.01 -10.03 27.39
C PRO A 149 -32.58 -11.43 27.13
N GLN A 150 -32.51 -12.31 28.13
CA GLN A 150 -32.96 -13.71 28.06
C GLN A 150 -34.48 -13.90 27.96
N ASP A 151 -35.30 -12.87 28.19
CA ASP A 151 -36.77 -12.98 28.14
C ASP A 151 -37.34 -12.18 26.95
N PRO A 152 -37.89 -12.85 25.91
CA PRO A 152 -38.53 -12.19 24.77
C PRO A 152 -39.76 -11.35 25.17
N TYR A 153 -40.36 -11.59 26.34
CA TYR A 153 -41.48 -10.82 26.89
C TYR A 153 -41.05 -9.78 27.94
N ALA A 154 -39.75 -9.61 28.22
CA ALA A 154 -39.27 -8.57 29.12
C ALA A 154 -39.65 -7.16 28.63
N TYR A 155 -39.77 -6.97 27.32
CA TYR A 155 -40.25 -5.74 26.71
C TYR A 155 -41.68 -5.40 27.16
N PHE A 156 -42.56 -6.40 27.29
CA PHE A 156 -43.94 -6.23 27.78
C PHE A 156 -44.03 -6.18 29.32
N ARG A 157 -43.07 -6.81 30.03
CA ARG A 157 -42.93 -6.76 31.50
C ARG A 157 -42.23 -5.48 32.03
N LYS A 158 -41.97 -4.48 31.18
CA LYS A 158 -41.36 -3.14 31.45
C LYS A 158 -41.98 -2.30 32.59
N ARG A 159 -42.93 -2.84 33.36
CA ARG A 159 -43.42 -2.27 34.62
C ARG A 159 -42.52 -2.59 35.82
N LEU A 160 -41.57 -3.52 35.69
CA LEU A 160 -40.60 -3.88 36.74
C LEU A 160 -39.48 -2.83 36.88
N THR A 161 -39.71 -1.90 37.79
CA THR A 161 -38.78 -1.12 38.64
C THR A 161 -37.39 -0.78 38.09
N LYS A 162 -37.15 0.53 37.88
CA LYS A 162 -35.86 1.15 37.47
C LYS A 162 -34.62 0.64 38.22
N LYS A 163 -34.77 0.18 39.47
CA LYS A 163 -33.70 -0.37 40.31
C LYS A 163 -33.14 -1.70 39.76
N VAL A 164 -34.00 -2.60 39.30
CA VAL A 164 -33.60 -3.92 38.76
C VAL A 164 -32.85 -3.79 37.44
N ALA A 165 -33.21 -2.82 36.61
CA ALA A 165 -32.52 -2.57 35.34
C ALA A 165 -31.11 -1.98 35.54
N LYS A 166 -30.93 -1.12 36.56
CA LYS A 166 -29.61 -0.58 36.92
C LYS A 166 -28.68 -1.69 37.43
N ASP A 167 -29.16 -2.51 38.37
CA ASP A 167 -28.38 -3.61 38.95
C ASP A 167 -27.91 -4.64 37.90
N LYS A 168 -28.66 -4.82 36.79
CA LYS A 168 -28.26 -5.71 35.69
C LYS A 168 -27.12 -5.15 34.84
N ARG A 169 -27.10 -3.84 34.54
CA ARG A 169 -26.04 -3.23 33.73
C ARG A 169 -24.72 -3.18 34.49
N ASP A 170 -24.77 -2.85 35.78
CA ASP A 170 -23.58 -2.79 36.64
C ASP A 170 -22.94 -4.19 36.78
N LYS A 171 -23.76 -5.24 36.92
CA LYS A 171 -23.28 -6.64 36.92
C LYS A 171 -22.67 -7.05 35.58
N LEU A 172 -23.30 -6.69 34.46
CA LEU A 172 -22.77 -7.00 33.13
C LEU A 172 -21.41 -6.31 32.90
N LEU A 173 -21.26 -5.06 33.33
CA LEU A 173 -19.98 -4.34 33.24
C LEU A 173 -18.88 -5.08 34.01
N ILE A 174 -19.15 -5.49 35.25
CA ILE A 174 -18.18 -6.24 36.07
C ILE A 174 -17.78 -7.55 35.38
N ILE A 175 -18.75 -8.28 34.82
CA ILE A 175 -18.48 -9.54 34.10
C ILE A 175 -17.62 -9.29 32.87
N LEU A 176 -17.98 -8.34 32.00
CA LEU A 176 -17.24 -8.05 30.78
C LEU A 176 -15.84 -7.51 31.07
N ALA A 177 -15.68 -6.65 32.08
CA ALA A 177 -14.37 -6.16 32.51
C ALA A 177 -13.50 -7.30 33.05
N SER A 178 -14.08 -8.20 33.85
CA SER A 178 -13.37 -9.38 34.38
C SER A 178 -12.92 -10.31 33.24
N PHE A 179 -13.78 -10.56 32.25
CA PHE A 179 -13.42 -11.35 31.07
C PHE A 179 -12.37 -10.67 30.19
N SER A 180 -12.46 -9.35 29.97
CA SER A 180 -11.43 -8.60 29.25
C SER A 180 -10.05 -8.76 29.92
N ILE A 181 -9.96 -8.58 31.23
CA ILE A 181 -8.71 -8.77 32.00
C ILE A 181 -8.22 -10.21 31.90
N LEU A 182 -9.11 -11.18 32.06
CA LEU A 182 -8.79 -12.60 31.96
C LEU A 182 -8.21 -12.96 30.59
N TYR A 183 -8.88 -12.57 29.50
CA TYR A 183 -8.44 -12.90 28.15
C TYR A 183 -7.15 -12.18 27.75
N TRP A 184 -6.94 -10.93 28.18
CA TRP A 184 -5.65 -10.26 28.00
C TRP A 184 -4.53 -10.95 28.79
N SER A 185 -4.81 -11.41 30.00
CA SER A 185 -3.85 -12.16 30.81
C SER A 185 -3.49 -13.50 30.16
N LEU A 186 -4.49 -14.23 29.66
CA LEU A 186 -4.29 -15.49 28.93
C LEU A 186 -3.51 -15.26 27.63
N TYR A 187 -3.81 -14.20 26.88
CA TYR A 187 -3.05 -13.81 25.69
C TYR A 187 -1.59 -13.47 26.04
N GLY A 188 -1.36 -12.68 27.09
CA GLY A 188 -0.03 -12.36 27.60
C GLY A 188 0.75 -13.61 28.01
N GLY A 189 0.08 -14.56 28.68
CA GLY A 189 0.65 -15.87 29.00
C GLY A 189 1.03 -16.67 27.75
N ALA A 190 0.18 -16.72 26.73
CA ALA A 190 0.51 -17.38 25.47
C ALA A 190 1.72 -16.74 24.77
N ARG A 191 1.84 -15.41 24.81
CA ARG A 191 3.01 -14.69 24.28
C ARG A 191 4.28 -14.96 25.09
N PHE A 192 4.17 -15.13 26.41
CA PHE A 192 5.29 -15.50 27.28
C PHE A 192 5.88 -16.87 26.93
N PHE A 193 5.06 -17.82 26.47
CA PHE A 193 5.52 -19.11 25.95
C PHE A 193 6.01 -19.06 24.48
N ASN A 194 6.38 -17.87 23.96
CA ASN A 194 6.85 -17.65 22.59
C ASN A 194 5.89 -18.10 21.48
N MET A 195 4.58 -18.15 21.76
CA MET A 195 3.60 -18.49 20.75
C MET A 195 3.31 -17.28 19.87
N GLU A 196 3.64 -17.37 18.58
CA GLU A 196 3.33 -16.33 17.60
C GLU A 196 1.84 -16.29 17.25
N VAL A 197 1.32 -15.09 16.99
CA VAL A 197 -0.06 -14.94 16.51
C VAL A 197 -0.09 -15.35 15.04
N SER A 198 -1.08 -16.15 14.62
CA SER A 198 -1.23 -16.50 13.21
C SER A 198 -2.69 -16.49 12.79
N ARG A 199 -3.06 -15.52 11.93
CA ARG A 199 -4.39 -15.46 11.28
C ARG A 199 -4.61 -16.65 10.35
N ARG A 200 -3.57 -17.08 9.62
CA ARG A 200 -3.66 -18.17 8.62
C ARG A 200 -4.07 -19.50 9.25
N MET A 201 -3.64 -19.76 10.48
CA MET A 201 -3.99 -20.97 11.24
C MET A 201 -5.12 -20.74 12.26
N ALA A 202 -5.46 -19.47 12.54
CA ALA A 202 -6.32 -19.05 13.64
C ALA A 202 -5.93 -19.75 14.97
N ASN A 203 -4.65 -19.69 15.32
CA ASN A 203 -4.09 -20.39 16.47
C ASN A 203 -4.52 -19.77 17.83
N LEU A 204 -4.20 -20.42 18.95
CA LEU A 204 -4.69 -20.00 20.27
C LEU A 204 -4.36 -18.53 20.63
N PRO A 205 -3.14 -18.00 20.39
CA PRO A 205 -2.85 -16.58 20.60
C PRO A 205 -3.75 -15.65 19.77
N TYR A 206 -4.09 -16.02 18.53
CA TYR A 206 -4.99 -15.24 17.69
C TYR A 206 -6.44 -15.27 18.21
N ILE A 207 -6.92 -16.42 18.68
CA ILE A 207 -8.24 -16.57 19.30
C ILE A 207 -8.33 -15.66 20.54
N LEU A 208 -7.37 -15.77 21.46
CA LEU A 208 -7.34 -15.00 22.71
C LEU A 208 -7.24 -13.50 22.45
N TRP A 209 -6.38 -13.08 21.51
CA TRP A 209 -6.25 -11.68 21.13
C TRP A 209 -7.55 -11.11 20.57
N THR A 210 -8.20 -11.84 19.67
CA THR A 210 -9.47 -11.42 19.06
C THR A 210 -10.58 -11.29 20.11
N VAL A 211 -10.71 -12.26 21.00
CA VAL A 211 -11.75 -12.26 22.05
C VAL A 211 -11.46 -11.18 23.09
N ALA A 212 -10.21 -11.00 23.51
CA ALA A 212 -9.79 -9.94 24.42
C ALA A 212 -10.10 -8.56 23.85
N PHE A 213 -9.73 -8.32 22.58
CA PHE A 213 -10.01 -7.07 21.87
C PHE A 213 -11.51 -6.76 21.85
N ASN A 214 -12.34 -7.67 21.34
CA ASN A 214 -13.77 -7.43 21.20
C ASN A 214 -14.49 -7.26 22.55
N THR A 215 -14.12 -8.05 23.55
CA THR A 215 -14.68 -7.92 24.92
C THR A 215 -14.31 -6.58 25.55
N SER A 216 -13.10 -6.07 25.28
CA SER A 216 -12.66 -4.75 25.75
C SER A 216 -13.49 -3.62 25.12
N PHE A 217 -13.78 -3.69 23.82
CA PHE A 217 -14.64 -2.72 23.15
C PHE A 217 -16.09 -2.77 23.67
N LEU A 218 -16.66 -3.96 23.89
CA LEU A 218 -17.97 -4.09 24.51
C LEU A 218 -18.01 -3.49 25.92
N THR A 219 -16.95 -3.72 26.72
CA THR A 219 -16.80 -3.12 28.05
C THR A 219 -16.74 -1.60 27.96
N LEU A 220 -15.96 -1.06 27.03
CA LEU A 220 -15.83 0.38 26.80
C LEU A 220 -17.17 1.00 26.38
N PHE A 221 -17.89 0.39 25.44
CA PHE A 221 -19.20 0.87 25.02
C PHE A 221 -20.22 0.88 26.16
N LEU A 222 -20.21 -0.15 27.01
CA LEU A 222 -21.07 -0.20 28.19
C LEU A 222 -20.67 0.85 29.24
N LEU A 223 -19.37 1.11 29.43
CA LEU A 223 -18.88 2.16 30.32
C LEU A 223 -19.31 3.55 29.84
N ILE A 224 -19.17 3.82 28.54
CA ILE A 224 -19.66 5.06 27.91
C ILE A 224 -21.17 5.20 28.10
N ASP A 225 -21.94 4.13 27.92
CA ASP A 225 -23.40 4.14 28.17
C ASP A 225 -23.73 4.49 29.62
N LEU A 226 -23.01 3.91 30.58
CA LEU A 226 -23.24 4.14 32.01
C LEU A 226 -22.87 5.56 32.47
N VAL A 227 -21.77 6.12 31.94
CA VAL A 227 -21.32 7.49 32.25
C VAL A 227 -22.30 8.52 31.68
N ASN A 228 -22.70 8.35 30.42
CA ASN A 228 -23.51 9.33 29.69
C ASN A 228 -25.02 9.17 29.93
N PHE A 229 -25.52 7.96 30.19
CA PHE A 229 -26.95 7.66 30.32
C PHE A 229 -27.28 7.09 31.72
N LYS A 230 -27.22 7.98 32.72
CA LYS A 230 -27.43 7.68 34.16
C LYS A 230 -28.82 7.11 34.50
N THR A 231 -29.84 7.35 33.68
CA THR A 231 -31.17 6.78 33.82
C THR A 231 -31.62 6.12 32.52
N PRO A 232 -32.28 4.93 32.56
CA PRO A 232 -32.98 4.42 31.39
C PRO A 232 -34.15 5.36 31.08
N SER A 233 -33.86 6.41 30.33
CA SER A 233 -34.84 7.37 29.86
C SER A 233 -35.72 6.63 28.86
N ARG A 234 -37.05 6.70 29.05
CA ARG A 234 -38.04 6.19 28.08
C ARG A 234 -37.87 6.79 26.67
N GLN A 235 -37.14 7.90 26.57
CA GLN A 235 -36.90 8.66 25.34
C GLN A 235 -35.52 8.40 24.71
N ALA A 236 -34.64 7.62 25.35
CA ALA A 236 -33.26 7.40 24.90
C ALA A 236 -33.04 6.02 24.26
N VAL A 237 -33.88 5.66 23.29
CA VAL A 237 -33.46 4.71 22.23
C VAL A 237 -33.90 5.29 20.88
N ALA A 238 -33.69 6.58 20.68
CA ALA A 238 -33.58 7.10 19.33
C ALA A 238 -32.18 6.69 18.86
N VAL A 239 -32.03 5.45 18.40
CA VAL A 239 -30.87 5.09 17.59
C VAL A 239 -30.88 6.10 16.44
N PRO A 240 -29.81 6.89 16.23
CA PRO A 240 -29.77 7.84 15.13
C PRO A 240 -30.22 7.12 13.85
N GLY A 241 -31.07 7.75 13.03
CA GLY A 241 -31.66 7.09 11.87
C GLY A 241 -30.62 6.42 10.97
N ILE A 242 -29.41 6.98 10.94
CA ILE A 242 -28.25 6.39 10.25
C ILE A 242 -27.74 5.09 10.88
N LEU A 243 -27.58 5.02 12.20
CA LEU A 243 -27.19 3.80 12.93
C LEU A 243 -28.29 2.73 12.84
N GLN A 244 -29.56 3.15 12.82
CA GLN A 244 -30.67 2.24 12.64
C GLN A 244 -30.72 1.70 11.20
N ALA A 245 -30.49 2.55 10.20
CA ALA A 245 -30.32 2.14 8.82
C ALA A 245 -29.12 1.21 8.64
N ILE A 246 -28.02 1.46 9.36
CA ILE A 246 -26.83 0.61 9.36
C ILE A 246 -27.13 -0.77 9.93
N ASN A 247 -27.74 -0.82 11.11
CA ASN A 247 -28.08 -2.09 11.77
C ASN A 247 -29.10 -2.91 10.96
N ASN A 248 -30.07 -2.26 10.31
CA ASN A 248 -31.08 -2.94 9.50
C ASN A 248 -30.50 -3.49 8.18
N ASN A 249 -29.46 -2.85 7.64
CA ASN A 249 -28.84 -3.19 6.36
C ASN A 249 -27.40 -3.68 6.51
N GLY A 250 -27.09 -4.34 7.63
CA GLY A 250 -25.72 -4.78 7.95
C GLY A 250 -25.07 -5.61 6.85
N LEU A 251 -25.82 -6.51 6.20
CA LEU A 251 -25.32 -7.28 5.06
C LEU A 251 -25.04 -6.39 3.84
N ALA A 252 -25.91 -5.42 3.54
CA ALA A 252 -25.70 -4.52 2.41
C ALA A 252 -24.52 -3.57 2.66
N LEU A 253 -24.33 -3.07 3.89
CA LEU A 253 -23.17 -2.25 4.25
C LEU A 253 -21.87 -3.05 4.33
N PHE A 254 -21.94 -4.29 4.80
CA PHE A 254 -20.83 -5.21 4.72
C PHE A 254 -20.46 -5.47 3.26
N LEU A 255 -21.44 -5.76 2.41
CA LEU A 255 -21.24 -5.90 0.98
C LEU A 255 -20.77 -4.60 0.34
N ILE A 256 -21.24 -3.40 0.73
CA ILE A 256 -20.80 -2.09 0.22
C ILE A 256 -19.37 -1.78 0.65
N SER A 257 -18.99 -2.03 1.91
CA SER A 257 -17.62 -1.81 2.39
C SER A 257 -16.63 -2.78 1.74
N THR A 258 -17.05 -4.03 1.52
CA THR A 258 -16.31 -5.01 0.69
C THR A 258 -16.37 -4.63 -0.79
N CYS A 259 -17.47 -3.99 -1.22
CA CYS A 259 -17.68 -3.44 -2.55
C CYS A 259 -17.02 -2.08 -2.74
N GLN A 260 -16.46 -1.38 -1.76
CA GLN A 260 -15.65 -0.20 -2.07
C GLN A 260 -14.37 -0.65 -2.79
N HIS A 261 -13.97 -1.92 -2.60
CA HIS A 261 -12.99 -2.62 -3.45
C HIS A 261 -13.65 -3.21 -4.72
N CYS A 262 -14.90 -3.68 -4.65
CA CYS A 262 -15.66 -4.29 -5.76
C CYS A 262 -16.45 -3.29 -6.66
N SER A 263 -16.51 -1.99 -6.36
CA SER A 263 -17.19 -0.94 -7.13
C SER A 263 -16.35 -0.57 -8.33
N THR A 264 -15.04 -0.67 -8.17
CA THR A 264 -14.06 -0.79 -9.26
C THR A 264 -14.38 -1.96 -10.19
N TRP A 265 -14.92 -3.06 -9.66
CA TRP A 265 -15.16 -4.31 -10.37
C TRP A 265 -16.52 -4.34 -11.11
N LEU A 266 -17.61 -3.88 -10.47
CA LEU A 266 -18.91 -3.77 -11.13
C LEU A 266 -18.93 -2.69 -12.23
N GLY A 267 -18.17 -1.59 -12.03
CA GLY A 267 -17.94 -0.60 -13.07
C GLY A 267 -17.20 -1.16 -14.30
N TYR A 268 -16.26 -2.09 -14.07
CA TYR A 268 -15.53 -2.79 -15.13
C TYR A 268 -16.43 -3.80 -15.87
N PHE A 269 -17.24 -4.56 -15.12
CA PHE A 269 -18.13 -5.59 -15.66
C PHE A 269 -19.27 -5.01 -16.52
N LEU A 270 -19.84 -3.87 -16.12
CA LEU A 270 -20.87 -3.19 -16.92
C LEU A 270 -20.29 -2.47 -18.14
N SER A 271 -19.01 -2.07 -18.10
CA SER A 271 -18.34 -1.44 -19.26
C SER A 271 -17.96 -2.47 -20.34
N ASN A 272 -17.66 -3.72 -19.98
CA ASN A 272 -17.16 -4.73 -20.92
C ASN A 272 -18.25 -5.52 -21.67
N ASN A 273 -19.52 -5.41 -21.26
CA ASN A 273 -20.62 -6.17 -21.89
C ASN A 273 -21.12 -5.60 -23.23
N ASN A 274 -20.53 -4.49 -23.72
CA ASN A 274 -20.93 -3.88 -25.00
C ASN A 274 -20.10 -4.31 -26.20
N ASN A 275 -18.99 -5.05 -26.02
CA ASN A 275 -18.10 -5.44 -27.12
C ASN A 275 -17.88 -6.96 -27.15
N THR A 276 -18.92 -7.73 -27.41
CA THR A 276 -18.77 -9.11 -27.88
C THR A 276 -19.10 -9.19 -29.36
N LYS A 277 -18.06 -9.30 -30.20
CA LYS A 277 -18.07 -10.17 -31.39
C LYS A 277 -16.65 -10.41 -31.93
N GLN A 278 -16.36 -11.71 -32.03
CA GLN A 278 -15.37 -12.36 -32.90
C GLN A 278 -13.89 -12.07 -32.64
N GLU A 279 -13.19 -13.08 -32.12
CA GLU A 279 -11.93 -13.53 -32.76
C GLU A 279 -11.63 -14.98 -32.35
N GLU A 280 -11.29 -15.77 -33.37
CA GLU A 280 -11.09 -17.22 -33.37
C GLU A 280 -9.73 -17.64 -32.78
N GLU A 281 -9.68 -18.86 -32.24
CA GLU A 281 -8.49 -19.50 -31.67
C GLU A 281 -7.31 -19.61 -32.68
N LYS A 282 -6.12 -19.15 -32.29
CA LYS A 282 -4.86 -19.41 -32.99
C LYS A 282 -3.87 -20.13 -32.05
N PRO A 283 -3.16 -21.18 -32.51
CA PRO A 283 -2.50 -22.13 -31.61
C PRO A 283 -1.20 -21.61 -30.95
N LEU A 284 -1.01 -22.09 -29.72
CA LEU A 284 -0.04 -21.80 -28.66
C LEU A 284 1.45 -21.61 -29.03
N LYS A 285 1.88 -21.90 -30.27
CA LYS A 285 3.30 -21.81 -30.66
C LYS A 285 3.80 -20.39 -30.92
N THR A 286 2.92 -19.42 -31.14
CA THR A 286 3.30 -18.02 -31.41
C THR A 286 3.47 -17.17 -30.14
N LEU A 287 3.04 -17.67 -28.98
CA LEU A 287 3.02 -16.93 -27.70
C LEU A 287 4.36 -16.97 -26.94
N LEU A 288 5.25 -17.90 -27.27
CA LEU A 288 6.58 -17.95 -26.66
C LEU A 288 7.55 -16.93 -27.28
N ASP A 289 7.29 -16.51 -28.52
CA ASP A 289 8.15 -15.55 -29.23
C ASP A 289 7.74 -14.09 -28.98
N ASN A 290 6.53 -13.84 -28.47
CA ASN A 290 6.03 -12.50 -28.13
C ASN A 290 5.08 -12.58 -26.91
N PRO A 291 5.48 -12.12 -25.72
CA PRO A 291 4.58 -12.09 -24.57
C PRO A 291 3.42 -11.11 -24.84
N PRO A 292 2.18 -11.43 -24.45
CA PRO A 292 1.04 -10.54 -24.63
C PRO A 292 1.22 -9.29 -23.76
N ALA A 293 1.15 -8.11 -24.40
CA ALA A 293 1.24 -6.83 -23.71
C ALA A 293 0.12 -6.73 -22.65
N ALA A 294 0.51 -6.59 -21.39
CA ALA A 294 -0.42 -6.39 -20.28
C ALA A 294 -1.36 -5.22 -20.60
N ALA A 295 -2.68 -5.46 -20.54
CA ALA A 295 -3.69 -4.45 -20.79
C ALA A 295 -3.51 -3.28 -19.79
N LYS A 296 -2.92 -2.17 -20.26
CA LYS A 296 -2.71 -0.96 -19.47
C LYS A 296 -4.08 -0.40 -19.05
N LYS A 297 -4.35 -0.41 -17.75
CA LYS A 297 -5.45 0.31 -17.10
C LYS A 297 -5.48 1.75 -17.65
N GLN A 298 -6.55 2.15 -18.33
CA GLN A 298 -6.70 3.54 -18.80
C GLN A 298 -6.88 4.45 -17.58
N ILE A 299 -5.78 5.04 -17.14
CA ILE A 299 -5.77 6.14 -16.18
C ILE A 299 -6.37 7.35 -16.92
N LEU A 300 -7.39 8.00 -16.35
CA LEU A 300 -7.91 9.26 -16.90
C LEU A 300 -6.74 10.24 -17.07
N PRO A 301 -6.64 10.96 -18.21
CA PRO A 301 -5.51 11.83 -18.45
C PRO A 301 -5.46 12.91 -17.36
N PHE A 302 -4.32 12.98 -16.67
CA PHE A 302 -4.04 14.05 -15.73
C PHE A 302 -3.90 15.36 -16.52
N ARG A 303 -4.89 16.26 -16.40
CA ARG A 303 -4.94 17.51 -17.17
C ARG A 303 -4.41 18.66 -16.34
N LEU A 304 -3.32 19.27 -16.80
CA LEU A 304 -2.78 20.53 -16.29
C LEU A 304 -2.75 21.56 -17.42
N PRO A 305 -2.93 22.87 -17.12
CA PRO A 305 -2.89 23.93 -18.12
C PRO A 305 -1.60 23.92 -18.96
N SER A 306 -0.43 23.74 -18.34
CA SER A 306 0.85 23.58 -19.06
C SER A 306 0.83 22.42 -20.03
N LEU A 307 0.40 21.24 -19.59
CA LEU A 307 0.35 20.04 -20.43
C LEU A 307 -0.60 20.18 -21.61
N ASP A 308 -1.73 20.88 -21.43
CA ASP A 308 -2.67 21.14 -22.51
C ASP A 308 -2.11 22.18 -23.51
N LYS A 309 -1.45 23.26 -23.04
CA LYS A 309 -0.78 24.24 -23.92
C LYS A 309 0.37 23.62 -24.74
N LEU A 310 1.09 22.64 -24.20
CA LEU A 310 2.23 22.00 -24.88
C LEU A 310 1.85 21.07 -26.04
N LYS A 311 0.61 20.57 -26.10
CA LYS A 311 0.21 19.51 -27.07
C LYS A 311 0.38 19.91 -28.53
N ASP A 312 0.13 21.18 -28.84
CA ASP A 312 0.16 21.71 -30.20
C ASP A 312 1.46 22.50 -30.48
N LYS A 313 2.48 22.35 -29.63
CA LYS A 313 3.73 23.11 -29.70
C LYS A 313 4.91 22.24 -30.14
N HIS A 314 5.84 22.84 -30.89
CA HIS A 314 7.09 22.24 -31.33
C HIS A 314 8.10 22.23 -30.17
N VAL A 315 7.98 21.22 -29.30
CA VAL A 315 8.84 21.02 -28.13
C VAL A 315 10.06 20.16 -28.48
N ILE A 316 11.23 20.61 -28.06
CA ILE A 316 12.52 19.95 -28.29
C ILE A 316 13.18 19.58 -26.98
N LEU A 317 13.72 18.36 -26.92
CA LEU A 317 14.57 17.90 -25.82
C LEU A 317 16.03 17.93 -26.28
N ALA A 318 16.79 18.87 -25.73
CA ALA A 318 18.21 19.10 -25.98
C ALA A 318 19.11 18.11 -25.22
N SER A 319 18.81 16.80 -25.29
CA SER A 319 19.50 15.77 -24.52
C SER A 319 19.47 14.42 -25.23
N ALA A 320 20.61 13.73 -25.29
CA ALA A 320 20.71 12.35 -25.79
C ALA A 320 20.26 11.28 -24.77
N SER A 321 19.98 11.66 -23.52
CA SER A 321 19.64 10.70 -22.47
C SER A 321 18.25 10.07 -22.70
N PRO A 322 18.14 8.74 -22.86
CA PRO A 322 16.86 8.06 -23.03
C PRO A 322 15.98 8.18 -21.78
N ARG A 323 16.60 8.20 -20.59
CA ARG A 323 15.90 8.32 -19.30
C ARG A 323 15.07 9.61 -19.21
N ARG A 324 15.61 10.73 -19.68
CA ARG A 324 14.89 12.02 -19.66
C ARG A 324 13.69 12.02 -20.61
N LEU A 325 13.83 11.38 -21.77
CA LEU A 325 12.73 11.19 -22.71
C LEU A 325 11.63 10.32 -22.09
N ASP A 326 12.02 9.20 -21.46
CA ASP A 326 11.08 8.29 -20.81
C ASP A 326 10.32 8.99 -19.67
N ILE A 327 11.00 9.81 -18.87
CA ILE A 327 10.38 10.60 -17.78
C ILE A 327 9.33 11.59 -18.35
N LEU A 328 9.66 12.33 -19.41
CA LEU A 328 8.71 13.27 -20.04
C LEU A 328 7.52 12.55 -20.69
N ALA A 329 7.77 11.38 -21.29
CA ALA A 329 6.72 10.57 -21.91
C ALA A 329 5.68 10.05 -20.91
N GLN A 330 6.04 9.90 -19.62
CA GLN A 330 5.10 9.47 -18.57
C GLN A 330 3.93 10.44 -18.38
N VAL A 331 4.13 11.73 -18.66
CA VAL A 331 3.08 12.77 -18.58
C VAL A 331 2.51 13.16 -19.94
N GLY A 332 2.86 12.41 -21.00
CA GLY A 332 2.37 12.63 -22.35
C GLY A 332 3.09 13.75 -23.11
N ILE A 333 4.25 14.21 -22.64
CA ILE A 333 5.10 15.13 -23.39
C ILE A 333 6.01 14.28 -24.30
N HIS A 334 5.88 14.48 -25.61
CA HIS A 334 6.63 13.74 -26.63
C HIS A 334 7.51 14.71 -27.44
N PRO A 335 8.61 15.21 -26.85
CA PRO A 335 9.45 16.19 -27.51
C PRO A 335 10.28 15.55 -28.63
N ARG A 336 10.64 16.34 -29.64
CA ARG A 336 11.65 15.93 -30.63
C ARG A 336 13.03 15.94 -29.96
N VAL A 337 13.74 14.82 -30.02
CA VAL A 337 15.08 14.70 -29.42
C VAL A 337 16.12 15.25 -30.38
N ILE A 338 16.81 16.32 -29.99
CA ILE A 338 17.93 16.89 -30.72
C ILE A 338 19.06 17.14 -29.71
N PRO A 339 20.03 16.24 -29.59
CA PRO A 339 21.14 16.42 -28.65
C PRO A 339 21.91 17.71 -28.91
N SER A 340 22.37 18.35 -27.84
CA SER A 340 23.28 19.49 -27.95
C SER A 340 24.67 19.05 -28.41
N THR A 341 25.33 19.91 -29.17
CA THR A 341 26.73 19.74 -29.60
C THR A 341 27.72 20.53 -28.74
N PHE A 342 27.23 21.21 -27.70
CA PHE A 342 28.06 21.96 -26.77
C PHE A 342 29.06 21.03 -26.06
N GLU A 343 30.35 21.27 -26.27
CA GLU A 343 31.41 20.62 -25.52
C GLU A 343 31.39 21.19 -24.09
N GLU A 344 31.15 20.33 -23.09
CA GLU A 344 31.05 20.65 -21.65
C GLU A 344 32.39 21.21 -21.10
N THR A 345 32.75 22.41 -21.54
CA THR A 345 34.06 23.06 -21.37
C THR A 345 34.09 24.03 -20.18
N LEU A 346 32.99 24.11 -19.41
CA LEU A 346 32.93 24.95 -18.23
C LEU A 346 33.93 24.45 -17.18
N SER A 347 34.78 25.36 -16.69
CA SER A 347 35.75 25.02 -15.65
C SER A 347 35.04 24.76 -14.33
N LYS A 348 35.23 23.57 -13.74
CA LYS A 348 34.68 23.22 -12.43
C LYS A 348 35.24 24.12 -11.32
N ASP A 349 36.44 24.64 -11.50
CA ASP A 349 37.11 25.53 -10.53
C ASP A 349 36.32 26.83 -10.29
N ASP A 350 35.61 27.31 -11.32
CA ASP A 350 34.78 28.52 -11.22
C ASP A 350 33.56 28.31 -10.29
N TYR A 351 33.24 27.06 -9.96
CA TYR A 351 32.06 26.68 -9.18
C TYR A 351 32.42 26.10 -7.80
N LEU A 352 33.68 26.18 -7.37
CA LEU A 352 34.12 25.63 -6.06
C LEU A 352 33.28 26.15 -4.88
N HIS A 353 32.87 27.42 -4.93
CA HIS A 353 32.07 28.07 -3.88
C HIS A 353 30.55 27.92 -4.07
N ASN A 354 30.10 27.45 -5.23
CA ASN A 354 28.69 27.21 -5.53
C ASN A 354 28.52 26.09 -6.58
N PRO A 355 28.75 24.82 -6.18
CA PRO A 355 28.72 23.69 -7.11
C PRO A 355 27.32 23.44 -7.69
N HIS A 356 26.25 23.90 -7.02
CA HIS A 356 24.87 23.80 -7.52
C HIS A 356 24.60 24.63 -8.78
N ALA A 357 25.38 25.69 -9.03
CA ALA A 357 25.23 26.53 -10.21
C ALA A 357 25.83 25.89 -11.48
N TYR A 358 26.76 24.94 -11.33
CA TYR A 358 27.39 24.25 -12.46
C TYR A 358 26.37 23.59 -13.40
N PRO A 359 25.49 22.66 -12.93
CA PRO A 359 24.54 22.00 -13.81
C PRO A 359 23.50 22.98 -14.40
N ILE A 360 23.19 24.09 -13.72
CA ILE A 360 22.30 25.12 -14.26
C ILE A 360 22.93 25.79 -15.48
N ASN A 361 24.18 26.23 -15.36
CA ASN A 361 24.88 26.93 -16.44
C ASN A 361 25.17 25.98 -17.60
N THR A 362 25.56 24.73 -17.33
CA THR A 362 25.72 23.70 -18.36
C THR A 362 24.42 23.44 -19.11
N ALA A 363 23.28 23.31 -18.42
CA ALA A 363 21.98 23.17 -19.06
C ALA A 363 21.63 24.40 -19.91
N THR A 364 21.93 25.60 -19.41
CA THR A 364 21.66 26.88 -20.10
C THR A 364 22.39 26.98 -21.44
N GLU A 365 23.69 26.65 -21.48
CA GLU A 365 24.47 26.66 -22.72
C GLU A 365 24.00 25.59 -23.70
N LYS A 366 23.63 24.38 -23.22
CA LYS A 366 23.05 23.32 -24.06
C LYS A 366 21.73 23.76 -24.70
N GLY A 367 20.85 24.37 -23.92
CA GLY A 367 19.56 24.88 -24.41
C GLY A 367 19.72 26.00 -25.43
N LYS A 368 20.64 26.93 -25.15
CA LYS A 368 20.99 28.04 -26.04
C LYS A 368 21.54 27.55 -27.38
N GLU A 369 22.53 26.67 -27.36
CA GLU A 369 23.17 26.15 -28.58
C GLU A 369 22.15 25.46 -29.49
N VAL A 370 21.29 24.59 -28.93
CA VAL A 370 20.27 23.89 -29.70
C VAL A 370 19.25 24.88 -30.28
N TYR A 371 18.80 25.87 -29.49
CA TYR A 371 17.86 26.86 -29.97
C TYR A 371 18.44 27.69 -31.13
N GLU A 372 19.63 28.29 -30.92
CA GLU A 372 20.30 29.13 -31.92
C GLU A 372 20.59 28.34 -33.21
N ARG A 373 21.08 27.10 -33.10
CA ARG A 373 21.34 26.24 -34.26
C ARG A 373 20.08 25.97 -35.07
N LEU A 374 18.96 25.66 -34.42
CA LEU A 374 17.71 25.34 -35.12
C LEU A 374 17.06 26.55 -35.78
N VAL A 375 17.12 27.72 -35.12
CA VAL A 375 16.66 28.98 -35.73
C VAL A 375 17.51 29.34 -36.95
N LEU A 376 18.81 29.10 -36.91
CA LEU A 376 19.70 29.32 -38.06
C LEU A 376 19.46 28.32 -39.21
N GLU A 377 19.11 27.07 -38.91
CA GLU A 377 18.85 26.03 -39.90
C GLU A 377 17.49 26.22 -40.61
N ASP A 378 16.42 26.59 -39.89
CA ASP A 378 15.09 26.80 -40.45
C ASP A 378 14.23 27.77 -39.59
N ASP A 379 14.36 29.06 -39.89
CA ASP A 379 13.63 30.17 -39.22
C ASP A 379 12.09 29.96 -39.22
N LYS A 380 11.53 29.29 -40.24
CA LYS A 380 10.09 29.04 -40.34
C LYS A 380 9.59 27.92 -39.43
N ASN A 381 10.49 27.08 -38.93
CA ASN A 381 10.18 25.95 -38.06
C ASN A 381 10.96 26.05 -36.74
N SER A 382 11.12 27.28 -36.25
CA SER A 382 11.74 27.58 -34.97
C SER A 382 11.00 26.86 -33.81
N PRO A 383 11.73 26.37 -32.79
CA PRO A 383 11.10 25.68 -31.67
C PRO A 383 10.31 26.63 -30.78
N ASP A 384 9.11 26.19 -30.38
CA ASP A 384 8.30 26.88 -29.38
C ASP A 384 8.90 26.74 -27.97
N LEU A 385 9.61 25.63 -27.73
CA LEU A 385 10.22 25.33 -26.45
C LEU A 385 11.40 24.38 -26.60
N VAL A 386 12.56 24.74 -26.06
CA VAL A 386 13.71 23.84 -25.92
C VAL A 386 13.95 23.55 -24.45
N ILE A 387 13.88 22.27 -24.08
CA ILE A 387 14.13 21.76 -22.73
C ILE A 387 15.54 21.16 -22.72
N SER A 388 16.36 21.64 -21.80
CA SER A 388 17.73 21.16 -21.59
C SER A 388 17.95 20.86 -20.11
N ALA A 389 18.77 19.85 -19.82
CA ALA A 389 19.05 19.46 -18.45
C ALA A 389 20.46 18.89 -18.31
N ASP A 390 21.04 19.12 -17.15
CA ASP A 390 22.35 18.60 -16.76
C ASP A 390 22.30 18.06 -15.33
N THR A 391 22.90 16.89 -15.10
CA THR A 391 22.81 16.18 -13.82
C THR A 391 24.21 15.82 -13.37
N VAL A 392 24.57 16.25 -12.16
CA VAL A 392 25.85 15.96 -11.52
C VAL A 392 25.64 15.41 -10.12
N VAL A 393 26.63 14.68 -9.63
CA VAL A 393 26.69 14.19 -8.25
C VAL A 393 27.73 15.00 -7.50
N LEU A 394 27.33 15.57 -6.38
CA LEU A 394 28.20 16.30 -5.48
C LEU A 394 28.59 15.37 -4.32
N VAL A 395 29.88 15.06 -4.24
CA VAL A 395 30.45 14.23 -3.17
C VAL A 395 31.14 15.17 -2.18
N PRO A 396 30.82 15.11 -0.88
CA PRO A 396 31.47 15.97 0.10
C PRO A 396 32.94 15.58 0.30
N ASP A 397 33.83 16.57 0.30
CA ASP A 397 35.26 16.37 0.53
C ASP A 397 35.51 16.15 2.03
N ASP A 398 36.44 15.25 2.36
CA ASP A 398 36.91 14.98 3.73
C ASP A 398 35.80 14.72 4.78
N ALA A 399 34.64 14.22 4.35
CA ALA A 399 33.51 13.96 5.22
C ALA A 399 33.58 12.55 5.85
N PRO A 400 33.31 12.40 7.16
CA PRO A 400 33.27 11.11 7.84
C PRO A 400 32.09 10.26 7.36
N SER A 401 32.21 8.94 7.45
CA SER A 401 31.10 8.02 7.19
C SER A 401 29.95 8.27 8.18
N LEU A 402 28.71 8.24 7.69
CA LEU A 402 27.51 8.51 8.49
C LEU A 402 26.87 7.21 8.97
N SER A 403 26.38 7.18 10.21
CA SER A 403 25.50 6.10 10.66
C SER A 403 24.08 6.31 10.10
N LYS A 404 23.32 5.21 10.00
CA LYS A 404 21.95 5.23 9.45
C LYS A 404 21.07 6.32 10.08
N GLY A 405 20.62 7.25 9.23
CA GLY A 405 19.70 8.33 9.61
C GLY A 405 20.35 9.57 10.21
N GLN A 406 21.68 9.69 10.18
CA GLN A 406 22.39 10.93 10.49
C GLN A 406 22.59 11.75 9.22
N SER A 407 22.54 13.08 9.34
CA SER A 407 22.95 14.01 8.28
C SER A 407 24.16 14.82 8.70
N TYR A 408 24.94 15.32 7.73
CA TYR A 408 26.13 16.12 8.03
C TYR A 408 25.81 17.39 8.82
N ASP A 409 24.62 17.96 8.65
CA ASP A 409 24.13 19.12 9.41
C ASP A 409 24.10 18.87 10.93
N GLU A 410 24.03 17.59 11.36
CA GLU A 410 24.02 17.19 12.77
C GLU A 410 25.43 16.88 13.33
N VAL A 411 26.36 16.53 12.45
CA VAL A 411 27.68 15.97 12.81
C VAL A 411 28.80 17.00 12.64
N ILE A 412 28.67 17.92 11.68
CA ILE A 412 29.72 18.84 11.27
C ILE A 412 29.24 20.28 11.45
N ASN A 413 29.97 21.07 12.25
CA ASN A 413 29.68 22.49 12.51
C ASN A 413 30.43 23.44 11.54
N GLN A 414 30.83 22.95 10.37
CA GLN A 414 31.58 23.69 9.35
C GLN A 414 30.98 23.44 7.96
N PRO A 415 31.02 24.42 7.05
CA PRO A 415 30.52 24.23 5.69
C PRO A 415 31.36 23.18 4.95
N LEU A 416 30.68 22.19 4.38
CA LEU A 416 31.29 21.17 3.53
C LEU A 416 31.67 21.75 2.17
N THR A 417 32.80 21.32 1.64
CA THR A 417 33.13 21.47 0.22
C THR A 417 32.68 20.22 -0.53
N TYR A 418 32.36 20.39 -1.81
CA TYR A 418 31.87 19.30 -2.63
C TYR A 418 32.65 19.20 -3.94
N SER A 419 33.06 17.98 -4.26
CA SER A 419 33.60 17.60 -5.56
C SER A 419 32.47 17.29 -6.54
N ILE A 420 32.54 17.88 -7.75
CA ILE A 420 31.57 17.66 -8.84
C ILE A 420 31.94 16.41 -9.63
N CYS A 421 31.15 15.36 -9.48
CA CYS A 421 31.25 14.11 -10.21
C CYS A 421 30.27 14.07 -11.38
N GLU A 422 30.80 13.93 -12.59
CA GLU A 422 30.04 13.69 -13.82
C GLU A 422 30.03 12.20 -14.12
N LYS A 423 29.93 11.82 -15.40
CA LYS A 423 30.06 10.44 -15.83
C LYS A 423 31.51 9.97 -15.67
N PRO A 424 31.74 8.75 -15.16
CA PRO A 424 33.08 8.17 -15.10
C PRO A 424 33.67 8.02 -16.51
N LYS A 425 34.99 8.21 -16.63
CA LYS A 425 35.70 8.06 -17.91
C LYS A 425 35.92 6.60 -18.27
N ASP A 426 36.19 5.79 -17.26
CA ASP A 426 36.50 4.37 -17.35
C ASP A 426 36.08 3.65 -16.05
N ALA A 427 36.29 2.33 -16.01
CA ALA A 427 35.93 1.50 -14.87
C ALA A 427 36.72 1.85 -13.59
N ASP A 428 37.98 2.29 -13.72
CA ASP A 428 38.82 2.66 -12.58
C ASP A 428 38.34 3.97 -11.96
N ASP A 429 37.96 4.94 -12.80
CA ASP A 429 37.34 6.19 -12.36
C ASP A 429 35.98 5.95 -11.71
N GLN A 430 35.19 5.00 -12.26
CA GLN A 430 33.93 4.57 -11.64
C GLN A 430 34.16 3.95 -10.25
N TYR A 431 35.16 3.07 -10.11
CA TYR A 431 35.52 2.49 -8.82
C TYR A 431 35.87 3.56 -7.80
N ARG A 432 36.73 4.52 -8.18
CA ARG A 432 37.11 5.62 -7.32
C ARG A 432 35.90 6.42 -6.85
N MET A 433 35.00 6.79 -7.77
CA MET A 433 33.76 7.52 -7.41
C MET A 433 32.87 6.75 -6.43
N LEU A 434 32.69 5.44 -6.64
CA LEU A 434 31.85 4.60 -5.78
C LEU A 434 32.49 4.32 -4.41
N ALA A 435 33.81 4.17 -4.36
CA ALA A 435 34.55 4.02 -3.12
C ALA A 435 34.46 5.31 -2.28
N ASP A 436 34.60 6.49 -2.91
CA ASP A 436 34.45 7.79 -2.25
C ASP A 436 33.02 8.02 -1.75
N ALA A 437 32.02 7.47 -2.45
CA ALA A 437 30.61 7.54 -2.08
C ALA A 437 30.21 6.59 -0.92
N SER A 438 30.95 5.50 -0.73
CA SER A 438 30.58 4.43 0.21
C SER A 438 30.47 4.96 1.65
N GLY A 439 29.34 4.65 2.31
CA GLY A 439 29.05 5.08 3.68
C GLY A 439 28.78 6.58 3.85
N ARG A 440 28.59 7.34 2.76
CA ARG A 440 28.37 8.80 2.79
C ARG A 440 26.99 9.20 2.26
N GLU A 441 26.59 10.42 2.61
CA GLU A 441 25.48 11.14 1.97
C GLU A 441 26.04 11.96 0.79
N LEU A 442 25.46 11.77 -0.39
CA LEU A 442 25.77 12.53 -1.61
C LEU A 442 24.61 13.47 -1.96
N GLN A 443 24.86 14.47 -2.79
CA GLN A 443 23.79 15.31 -3.35
C GLN A 443 23.74 15.16 -4.88
N VAL A 444 22.59 14.76 -5.41
CA VAL A 444 22.35 14.72 -6.84
C VAL A 444 21.63 15.99 -7.24
N VAL A 445 22.25 16.77 -8.11
CA VAL A 445 21.74 18.07 -8.55
C VAL A 445 21.47 18.02 -10.05
N THR A 446 20.22 18.29 -10.43
CA THR A 446 19.86 18.49 -11.84
C THR A 446 19.47 19.93 -12.07
N GLY A 447 20.21 20.61 -12.93
CA GLY A 447 19.85 21.92 -13.49
C GLY A 447 19.01 21.73 -14.73
N VAL A 448 17.92 22.49 -14.84
CA VAL A 448 17.01 22.47 -16.00
C VAL A 448 16.90 23.88 -16.55
N CYS A 449 17.00 24.01 -17.87
CA CYS A 449 16.80 25.27 -18.59
C CYS A 449 15.71 25.10 -19.66
N ILE A 450 14.76 26.04 -19.65
CA ILE A 450 13.69 26.21 -20.62
C ILE A 450 14.03 27.43 -21.47
N THR A 451 14.21 27.22 -22.78
CA THR A 451 14.45 28.28 -23.76
C THR A 451 13.24 28.42 -24.67
N TYR A 452 12.71 29.64 -24.85
CA TYR A 452 11.51 29.92 -25.63
C TYR A 452 11.64 31.25 -26.39
N PRO A 453 10.95 31.41 -27.54
CA PRO A 453 11.03 32.64 -28.33
C PRO A 453 10.43 33.84 -27.60
N ILE A 454 11.02 35.02 -27.81
CA ILE A 454 10.45 36.32 -27.40
C ILE A 454 10.63 37.34 -28.53
N LEU A 455 9.80 38.38 -28.55
CA LEU A 455 9.89 39.45 -29.56
C LEU A 455 11.10 40.39 -29.36
N GLN A 456 11.78 40.32 -28.22
CA GLN A 456 12.91 41.18 -27.87
C GLN A 456 14.23 40.51 -28.22
N SER A 457 15.25 41.28 -28.62
CA SER A 457 16.60 40.76 -28.86
C SER A 457 17.16 40.10 -27.57
N PRO A 458 17.74 38.89 -27.62
CA PRO A 458 18.26 38.16 -28.79
C PRO A 458 17.26 37.29 -29.57
N GLY A 459 15.96 37.37 -29.28
CA GLY A 459 14.90 36.58 -29.93
C GLY A 459 14.42 35.38 -29.10
N TYR A 460 15.04 35.15 -27.95
CA TYR A 460 14.65 34.11 -27.00
C TYR A 460 14.89 34.55 -25.55
N ALA A 461 14.17 33.93 -24.62
CA ALA A 461 14.40 34.01 -23.19
C ALA A 461 14.76 32.63 -22.64
N GLN A 462 15.50 32.63 -21.54
CA GLN A 462 15.86 31.43 -20.80
C GLN A 462 15.38 31.55 -19.36
N LYS A 463 14.76 30.48 -18.87
CA LYS A 463 14.33 30.34 -17.47
C LYS A 463 14.89 29.04 -16.92
N THR A 464 15.49 29.11 -15.73
CA THR A 464 16.23 28.00 -15.15
C THR A 464 15.80 27.73 -13.72
N PHE A 465 15.97 26.48 -13.31
CA PHE A 465 15.86 26.05 -11.91
C PHE A 465 16.77 24.84 -11.67
N ALA A 466 17.00 24.49 -10.41
CA ALA A 466 17.69 23.26 -10.05
C ALA A 466 16.96 22.53 -8.93
N ASN A 467 16.95 21.21 -9.03
CA ASN A 467 16.49 20.32 -7.96
C ASN A 467 17.67 19.59 -7.34
N MET A 468 17.67 19.44 -6.01
CA MET A 468 18.67 18.70 -5.26
C MET A 468 18.00 17.57 -4.48
N THR A 469 18.55 16.36 -4.60
CA THR A 469 18.13 15.18 -3.85
C THR A 469 19.34 14.60 -3.11
N LYS A 470 19.21 14.36 -1.80
CA LYS A 470 20.23 13.66 -1.03
C LYS A 470 20.11 12.14 -1.26
N VAL A 471 21.25 11.47 -1.42
CA VAL A 471 21.33 10.01 -1.63
C VAL A 471 22.26 9.43 -0.58
N HIS A 472 21.75 8.51 0.24
CA HIS A 472 22.50 7.88 1.32
C HIS A 472 23.01 6.52 0.85
N PHE A 473 24.31 6.34 0.79
CA PHE A 473 24.93 5.06 0.44
C PHE A 473 25.05 4.16 1.68
N PHE A 474 24.96 2.85 1.47
CA PHE A 474 25.45 1.89 2.45
C PHE A 474 26.98 1.98 2.55
N ASP A 475 27.52 1.47 3.65
CA ASP A 475 28.93 1.10 3.72
C ASP A 475 29.11 -0.17 2.86
N ASN A 476 29.43 0.05 1.59
CA ASN A 476 29.56 -0.99 0.57
C ASN A 476 31.00 -1.50 0.57
N ASP A 477 31.16 -2.82 0.76
CA ASP A 477 32.44 -3.50 0.64
C ASP A 477 32.99 -3.42 -0.79
N HIS A 478 34.31 -3.45 -0.93
CA HIS A 478 35.01 -3.43 -2.22
C HIS A 478 34.47 -4.48 -3.21
N ASP A 479 34.21 -5.71 -2.75
CA ASP A 479 33.67 -6.80 -3.57
C ASP A 479 32.29 -6.46 -4.19
N VAL A 480 31.47 -5.69 -3.48
CA VAL A 480 30.13 -5.30 -3.97
C VAL A 480 30.27 -4.23 -5.06
N ILE A 481 31.17 -3.27 -4.85
CA ILE A 481 31.47 -2.21 -5.80
C ILE A 481 32.04 -2.79 -7.10
N GLU A 482 33.00 -3.71 -7.02
CA GLU A 482 33.61 -4.34 -8.20
C GLU A 482 32.56 -5.12 -9.02
N LYS A 483 31.74 -5.94 -8.37
CA LYS A 483 30.65 -6.68 -9.04
C LYS A 483 29.64 -5.74 -9.68
N TYR A 484 29.39 -4.57 -9.09
CA TYR A 484 28.52 -3.58 -9.69
C TYR A 484 29.14 -2.98 -10.97
N ILE A 485 30.42 -2.65 -10.95
CA ILE A 485 31.14 -2.09 -12.11
C ILE A 485 31.17 -3.10 -13.27
N GLU A 486 31.37 -4.39 -12.97
CA GLU A 486 31.33 -5.47 -13.97
C GLU A 486 30.01 -5.52 -14.76
N THR A 487 28.91 -5.05 -14.17
CA THR A 487 27.61 -5.00 -14.86
C THR A 487 27.54 -3.92 -15.94
N GLY A 488 28.43 -2.92 -15.88
CA GLY A 488 28.44 -1.77 -16.76
C GLY A 488 27.26 -0.80 -16.57
N GLU A 489 26.40 -1.02 -15.55
CA GLU A 489 25.21 -0.18 -15.35
C GLU A 489 25.62 1.27 -15.05
N GLY A 490 26.56 1.55 -14.15
CA GLY A 490 26.83 2.93 -13.74
C GLY A 490 27.66 3.81 -14.70
N ILE A 491 28.28 3.27 -15.76
CA ILE A 491 29.30 3.97 -16.56
C ILE A 491 28.76 5.21 -17.32
N ASP A 492 27.49 5.20 -17.72
CA ASP A 492 26.84 6.29 -18.47
C ASP A 492 26.10 7.30 -17.56
N ARG A 493 26.34 7.23 -16.24
CA ARG A 493 25.59 7.97 -15.22
C ARG A 493 26.51 8.84 -14.37
N ALA A 494 25.99 10.00 -13.95
CA ALA A 494 26.72 10.89 -13.07
C ALA A 494 27.00 10.17 -11.73
N GLY A 495 28.24 10.27 -11.23
CA GLY A 495 28.68 9.59 -10.01
C GLY A 495 28.84 8.07 -10.14
N GLY A 496 28.68 7.50 -11.35
CA GLY A 496 29.01 6.09 -11.60
C GLY A 496 28.00 5.09 -11.03
N PHE A 497 26.77 5.50 -10.72
CA PHE A 497 25.72 4.61 -10.18
C PHE A 497 24.34 4.84 -10.79
N ALA A 498 23.47 3.84 -10.67
CA ALA A 498 22.08 3.90 -11.05
C ALA A 498 21.15 3.70 -9.85
N LEU A 499 20.26 4.65 -9.58
CA LEU A 499 19.19 4.44 -8.60
C LEU A 499 18.17 3.39 -9.08
N GLN A 500 17.99 3.26 -10.40
CA GLN A 500 17.18 2.24 -11.04
C GLN A 500 18.02 1.02 -11.40
N GLY A 501 17.62 -0.16 -10.94
CA GLY A 501 18.28 -1.43 -11.29
C GLY A 501 19.20 -1.94 -10.18
N LEU A 502 20.36 -2.48 -10.56
CA LEU A 502 21.27 -3.14 -9.62
C LEU A 502 21.92 -2.15 -8.64
N GLY A 503 22.15 -0.91 -9.07
CA GLY A 503 22.74 0.13 -8.22
C GLY A 503 21.86 0.52 -7.02
N SER A 504 20.57 0.16 -7.02
CA SER A 504 19.70 0.30 -5.84
C SER A 504 20.18 -0.50 -4.63
N LEU A 505 21.02 -1.53 -4.83
CA LEU A 505 21.65 -2.30 -3.76
C LEU A 505 22.74 -1.51 -3.01
N LEU A 506 23.32 -0.48 -3.64
CA LEU A 506 24.36 0.36 -3.04
C LEU A 506 23.78 1.45 -2.14
N ILE A 507 22.47 1.71 -2.24
CA ILE A 507 21.81 2.90 -1.70
C ILE A 507 20.86 2.51 -0.56
N GLN A 508 21.03 3.16 0.58
CA GLN A 508 20.18 3.00 1.76
C GLN A 508 18.84 3.72 1.62
N GLY A 509 18.84 4.90 1.02
CA GLY A 509 17.65 5.72 0.87
C GLY A 509 17.95 7.04 0.16
N ILE A 510 16.89 7.78 -0.16
CA ILE A 510 16.96 9.12 -0.74
C ILE A 510 16.07 10.09 0.03
N GLU A 511 16.48 11.35 0.09
CA GLU A 511 15.68 12.46 0.61
C GLU A 511 15.56 13.53 -0.47
N GLY A 512 14.42 13.56 -1.16
CA GLY A 512 14.15 14.48 -2.28
C GLY A 512 13.37 13.82 -3.40
N ASP A 513 13.52 14.32 -4.63
CA ASP A 513 12.83 13.80 -5.81
C ASP A 513 13.59 12.60 -6.40
N TYR A 514 12.89 11.48 -6.56
CA TYR A 514 13.38 10.28 -7.22
C TYR A 514 13.71 10.53 -8.70
N ASN A 515 12.85 11.24 -9.44
CA ASN A 515 13.05 11.49 -10.87
C ASN A 515 14.25 12.40 -11.11
N ASN A 516 14.55 13.30 -10.18
CA ASN A 516 15.77 14.10 -10.18
C ASN A 516 17.03 13.20 -10.20
N VAL A 517 17.09 12.18 -9.34
CA VAL A 517 18.23 11.25 -9.30
C VAL A 517 18.33 10.41 -10.57
N VAL A 518 17.19 10.02 -11.15
CA VAL A 518 17.17 9.30 -12.45
C VAL A 518 17.67 10.21 -13.60
N GLY A 519 17.49 11.53 -13.47
CA GLY A 519 18.13 12.54 -14.32
C GLY A 519 17.21 13.66 -14.82
N PHE A 520 15.96 13.78 -14.34
CA PHE A 520 15.09 14.90 -14.66
C PHE A 520 14.01 15.16 -13.58
N PRO A 521 13.99 16.33 -12.92
CA PRO A 521 13.03 16.65 -11.85
C PRO A 521 11.63 16.99 -12.41
N LEU A 522 10.89 15.96 -12.82
CA LEU A 522 9.62 16.10 -13.54
C LEU A 522 8.56 16.92 -12.79
N SER A 523 8.38 16.66 -11.51
CA SER A 523 7.35 17.31 -10.69
C SER A 523 7.59 18.82 -10.60
N GLU A 524 8.84 19.21 -10.37
CA GLU A 524 9.22 20.62 -10.28
C GLU A 524 9.19 21.29 -11.66
N PHE A 525 9.64 20.60 -12.72
CA PHE A 525 9.55 21.10 -14.09
C PHE A 525 8.12 21.51 -14.47
N ILE A 526 7.13 20.65 -14.21
CA ILE A 526 5.73 20.94 -14.53
C ILE A 526 5.20 22.14 -13.73
N ARG A 527 5.51 22.22 -12.43
CA ARG A 527 5.12 23.36 -11.58
C ARG A 527 5.76 24.67 -12.02
N PHE A 528 7.04 24.60 -12.38
CA PHE A 528 7.79 25.76 -12.89
C PHE A 528 7.17 26.25 -14.19
N LEU A 529 6.85 25.34 -15.11
CA LEU A 529 6.19 25.68 -16.37
C LEU A 529 4.78 26.27 -16.17
N ASP A 530 3.96 25.69 -15.29
CA ASP A 530 2.65 26.25 -14.92
C ASP A 530 2.80 27.68 -14.39
N THR A 531 3.77 27.91 -13.50
CA THR A 531 4.03 29.24 -12.92
C THR A 531 4.45 30.26 -13.97
N LEU A 532 5.29 29.88 -14.93
CA LEU A 532 5.69 30.76 -16.03
C LEU A 532 4.51 31.12 -16.95
N ILE A 533 3.61 30.17 -17.19
CA ILE A 533 2.41 30.37 -17.99
C ILE A 533 1.39 31.27 -17.25
N GLU A 534 1.23 31.09 -15.94
CA GLU A 534 0.31 31.91 -15.13
C GLU A 534 0.78 33.35 -14.97
N ASN A 535 2.10 33.57 -14.89
CA ASN A 535 2.69 34.90 -14.76
C ASN A 535 2.72 35.70 -16.07
N ASP A 536 2.22 35.14 -17.18
CA ASP A 536 2.20 35.76 -18.51
C ASP A 536 3.61 36.20 -18.97
N ASP A 537 4.62 35.39 -18.67
CA ASP A 537 6.02 35.62 -19.07
C ASP A 537 6.22 35.49 -20.61
N GLY A 538 5.14 35.33 -21.38
CA GLY A 538 5.14 35.11 -22.84
C GLY A 538 5.52 33.68 -23.25
N VAL A 539 5.58 32.75 -22.29
CA VAL A 539 5.97 31.36 -22.52
C VAL A 539 4.85 30.62 -23.24
N LEU A 540 5.14 30.16 -24.46
CA LEU A 540 4.21 29.43 -25.35
C LEU A 540 3.06 30.27 -25.93
N ASP A 541 3.11 31.60 -25.81
CA ASP A 541 2.04 32.49 -26.29
C ASP A 541 2.21 32.96 -27.75
N LEU A 542 3.39 32.71 -28.33
CA LEU A 542 3.72 32.98 -29.74
C LEU A 542 3.39 31.79 -30.66
#